data_AF-A0A261QD47-F1
#
_entry.id   AF-A0A261QD47-F1
#
_cell.length_a   1.000
_cell.length_b   1.000
_cell.length_c   1.000
_cell.angle_alpha   90.00
_cell.angle_beta   90.00
_cell.angle_gamma   90.00
#
_symmetry.space_group_name_H-M   'P 1'
#
loop_
_entity.id
_entity.type
_entity.pdbx_description
1 polymer ?
#
loop_
_entity_poly.entity_id
_entity_poly.type
_entity_poly.pdbx_seq_one_letter_code
_entity_poly.pdbx_strand_id
1 'polypeptide(L)' 'MSNITQFFRNVGSEMRKVSWPKKKELTGYTITVISTVVFLALFFLAVDQGISAVINWAMSK' A
#
# COMPACT_ATOMS: atom_id res chain seq x y z
N MET A 1 27.64 -23.59 -15.96
CA MET A 1 26.62 -22.52 -16.03
C MET A 1 25.23 -23.00 -16.50
N SER A 2 24.98 -24.31 -16.67
CA SER A 2 23.66 -24.84 -17.08
C SER A 2 22.65 -24.98 -15.92
N ASN A 3 23.12 -25.23 -14.71
CA ASN A 3 22.26 -25.53 -13.55
C ASN A 3 21.37 -24.36 -13.11
N ILE A 4 21.87 -23.12 -13.20
CA ILE A 4 21.13 -21.91 -12.78
C ILE A 4 19.98 -21.63 -13.76
N THR A 5 20.21 -21.72 -15.06
CA THR A 5 19.17 -21.54 -16.08
C THR A 5 18.06 -22.59 -15.94
N GLN A 6 18.44 -23.84 -15.62
CA GLN A 6 17.49 -24.92 -15.39
C GLN A 6 16.67 -24.71 -14.10
N PHE A 7 17.30 -24.18 -13.04
CA PHE A 7 16.61 -23.78 -11.81
C PHE A 7 15.55 -22.71 -12.07
N PHE A 8 15.89 -21.59 -12.74
CA PHE A 8 14.92 -20.55 -13.07
C PHE A 8 13.77 -21.05 -13.96
N ARG A 9 14.06 -21.97 -14.88
CA ARG A 9 13.01 -22.62 -15.71
C ARG A 9 12.06 -23.45 -14.86
N ASN A 10 12.57 -24.19 -13.88
CA ASN A 10 11.76 -24.97 -12.95
C ASN A 10 10.93 -24.07 -12.01
N VAL A 11 11.51 -22.98 -11.50
CA VAL A 11 10.80 -21.98 -10.67
C VAL A 11 9.67 -21.32 -11.46
N GLY A 12 9.92 -20.91 -12.71
CA GLY A 12 8.88 -20.34 -13.58
C GLY A 12 7.75 -21.31 -13.90
N SER A 13 8.07 -22.61 -14.04
CA SER A 13 7.09 -23.69 -14.17
C SER A 13 6.21 -23.81 -12.93
N GLU A 14 6.80 -23.77 -11.73
CA GLU A 14 6.05 -23.91 -10.48
C GLU A 14 5.20 -22.67 -10.17
N MET A 15 5.75 -21.48 -10.45
CA MET A 15 5.05 -20.19 -10.37
C MET A 15 3.78 -20.11 -11.21
N ARG A 16 3.71 -20.86 -12.32
CA ARG A 16 2.51 -20.96 -13.16
C ARG A 16 1.43 -21.86 -12.58
N LYS A 17 1.78 -22.79 -11.69
CA LYS A 17 0.81 -23.64 -10.96
C LYS A 17 0.18 -22.91 -9.78
N VAL A 18 0.82 -21.84 -9.31
CA VAL A 18 0.29 -20.98 -8.24
C VAL A 18 -0.94 -20.24 -8.76
N SER A 19 -2.02 -20.29 -7.99
CA SER A 19 -3.26 -19.56 -8.27
C SER A 19 -3.08 -18.09 -7.96
N TRP A 20 -2.59 -17.32 -8.94
CA TRP A 20 -2.51 -15.87 -8.82
C TRP A 20 -3.91 -15.24 -8.80
N PRO A 21 -4.12 -14.21 -7.97
CA PRO A 21 -5.39 -13.50 -7.89
C PRO A 21 -5.78 -12.91 -9.25
N LYS A 22 -7.09 -12.90 -9.54
CA LYS A 22 -7.60 -12.36 -10.80
C LYS A 22 -7.41 -10.84 -10.81
N LYS A 23 -7.16 -10.26 -11.99
CA LYS A 23 -7.00 -8.81 -12.17
C LYS A 23 -8.12 -7.98 -11.51
N LYS A 24 -9.36 -8.48 -11.56
CA LYS A 24 -10.54 -7.84 -10.93
C LYS A 24 -10.45 -7.78 -9.40
N GLU A 25 -9.96 -8.83 -8.76
CA GLU A 25 -9.79 -8.89 -7.30
C GLU A 25 -8.67 -7.94 -6.86
N LEU A 26 -7.55 -7.94 -7.60
CA LEU A 26 -6.44 -7.03 -7.36
C LEU A 26 -6.88 -5.56 -7.41
N THR A 27 -7.66 -5.18 -8.43
CA THR A 27 -8.20 -3.81 -8.52
C THR A 27 -9.09 -3.47 -7.32
N GLY A 28 -9.94 -4.39 -6.88
CA GLY A 28 -10.78 -4.18 -5.69
C GLY A 28 -9.96 -3.95 -4.42
N TYR A 29 -8.91 -4.77 -4.19
CA TYR A 29 -8.00 -4.58 -3.07
C TYR A 29 -7.24 -3.27 -3.15
N THR A 30 -6.73 -2.90 -4.32
CA THR A 30 -6.03 -1.63 -4.52
C THR A 30 -6.94 -0.43 -4.26
N ILE A 31 -8.18 -0.45 -4.75
CA ILE A 31 -9.15 0.62 -4.48
C ILE A 31 -9.43 0.74 -2.99
N THR A 32 -9.61 -0.39 -2.30
CA THR A 32 -9.84 -0.40 -0.85
C THR A 32 -8.67 0.25 -0.11
N VAL A 33 -7.43 -0.15 -0.41
CA VAL A 33 -6.23 0.44 0.23
C VAL A 33 -6.09 1.92 -0.10
N ILE A 34 -6.30 2.32 -1.36
CA ILE A 34 -6.23 3.74 -1.73
C ILE A 34 -7.28 4.55 -0.97
N SER A 35 -8.50 4.03 -0.83
CA SER A 35 -9.58 4.72 -0.11
C SER A 35 -9.24 4.94 1.37
N THR A 36 -8.66 3.95 2.05
CA THR A 36 -8.28 4.08 3.45
C THR A 36 -7.09 5.03 3.64
N VAL A 37 -6.11 4.99 2.73
CA VAL A 37 -4.97 5.91 2.74
C VAL A 37 -5.43 7.36 2.54
N VAL A 38 -6.31 7.61 1.57
CA VAL A 38 -6.84 8.97 1.31
C VAL A 38 -7.63 9.47 2.51
N PHE A 39 -8.48 8.62 3.11
CA PHE A 39 -9.22 8.97 4.32
C PHE A 39 -8.30 9.38 5.47
N LEU A 40 -7.28 8.56 5.76
CA LEU A 40 -6.31 8.85 6.83
C LEU A 40 -5.48 10.10 6.53
N ALA A 41 -5.08 10.33 5.28
CA ALA A 41 -4.34 11.52 4.89
C ALA A 41 -5.15 12.80 5.16
N LEU A 42 -6.45 12.80 4.82
CA LEU A 42 -7.33 13.93 5.12
C LEU A 42 -7.54 14.12 6.62
N PHE A 43 -7.67 13.02 7.37
CA PHE A 43 -7.76 13.07 8.83
C PHE A 43 -6.51 13.70 9.45
N PHE A 44 -5.31 13.25 9.08
CA PHE A 44 -4.07 13.82 9.58
C PHE A 44 -3.92 15.29 9.21
N LEU A 45 -4.27 15.67 7.98
CA LEU A 45 -4.25 17.08 7.57
C LEU A 45 -5.13 17.96 8.47
N ALA A 46 -6.33 17.50 8.82
CA ALA A 46 -7.23 18.22 9.71
C ALA A 46 -6.69 18.28 11.16
N VAL A 47 -6.17 17.16 11.65
CA VAL A 47 -5.61 17.05 13.01
C VAL A 47 -4.36 17.92 13.16
N ASP A 48 -3.45 17.91 12.19
CA ASP A 48 -2.21 18.69 12.21
C ASP A 48 -2.52 20.19 12.27
N GLN A 49 -3.50 20.65 11.48
CA GLN A 49 -3.96 22.05 11.54
C GLN A 49 -4.62 22.37 12.89
N GLY A 50 -5.46 21.47 13.41
CA GLY A 50 -6.08 21.65 14.72
C GLY A 50 -5.06 21.75 15.85
N ILE A 51 -4.10 20.83 15.90
CA ILE A 51 -3.03 20.82 16.90
C ILE A 51 -2.14 22.06 16.75
N SER A 52 -1.74 22.42 15.52
CA SER A 52 -0.93 23.62 15.28
C SER A 52 -1.62 24.90 15.75
N ALA A 53 -2.93 25.02 15.52
CA ALA A 53 -3.72 26.15 15.99
C ALA A 53 -3.77 26.20 17.52
N VAL A 54 -3.98 25.06 18.19
CA VAL A 54 -4.01 24.97 19.66
C VAL A 54 -2.65 25.30 20.26
N ILE A 55 -1.56 24.79 19.70
CA ILE A 55 -0.19 25.08 20.15
C ILE A 55 0.13 26.57 20.00
N ASN A 56 -0.20 27.16 18.85
CA ASN A 56 0.03 28.59 18.60
C ASN A 56 -0.76 29.46 19.58
N TRP A 57 -2.02 29.10 19.88
CA TRP A 57 -2.83 29.79 20.89
C TRP A 57 -2.25 29.67 22.30
N ALA A 58 -1.72 28.49 22.66
CA ALA A 58 -1.09 28.26 23.95
C ALA A 58 0.24 29.02 24.10
N MET A 59 1.04 29.12 23.03
CA MET A 59 2.31 29.87 23.04
C MET A 59 2.15 31.39 22.89
N SER A 60 1.05 31.87 22.30
CA SER A 60 0.78 33.32 22.20
C SER A 60 0.25 33.92 23.50
N LYS A 61 0.17 33.12 24.58
CA LYS A 61 -0.41 33.50 25.86
C LYS A 61 0.65 33.64 26.95
#